data_AF-A0A3D2FNG1-F1
#
_entry.id   AF-A0A3D2FNG1-F1
#
_cell.length_a   1.000
_cell.length_b   1.000
_cell.length_c   1.000
_cell.angle_alpha   90.00
_cell.angle_beta   90.00
_cell.angle_gamma   90.00
#
_symmetry.space_group_name_H-M   'P 1'
#
loop_
_entity.id
_entity.type
_entity.pdbx_description
1 polymer ?
#
loop_
_entity_poly.entity_id
_entity_poly.type
_entity_poly.pdbx_seq_one_letter_code
_entity_poly.pdbx_strand_id
1 'polypeptide(L)'
;MEIWNGLFSMVKLIIKHLIFILTFLGVCEAQKNQPEITSQKRPLIILPAEQGDDATSIHYQLVEIVAAEASQLGRYNVFNRQDLKKIFEEQALYMAGIINDSSIIEFGEIAGAKEAMLIKLIQFDQRGIPKTDEKEEETNFFDVIVAIVDASATKEKGEPHPDNIQTVLAFSIKTIDVETGQTLNSHYISAEHTGGGRGKSLKTTLRQARRKLSVKLRQMYKLTSQVLESDRKEIMLVLGEDMGVKKGTIFEISSLDETKIFGDRKIVVPGKSVALVRVLELSKDANRSQIVRRWGKIINGYKATEKTHFMPAYYIAGSFGTDQSDFNIGGGINFNPFNKTNFKIGFQFGSAQDSRNNHDLIIGVPFGLTANIIHTPSFSLGGTINLHANAVFRQDDDGNSVSAFYGIPKVGLETIFMTSPHRDWIFGLEYSVGSMTGGWGYTKGEGEDVETEPAVWKSKMGPSPALNPSGLFFTVGVRFLNF
;
A
#
# COMPACT_ATOMS: atom_id res chain seq x y z
N MET A 1 43.36 -54.67 43.22
CA MET A 1 43.09 -53.22 43.37
C MET A 1 43.67 -52.40 42.21
N GLU A 2 44.74 -52.85 41.54
CA GLU A 2 45.38 -52.12 40.43
C GLU A 2 44.59 -52.12 39.10
N ILE A 3 43.86 -53.19 38.77
CA ILE A 3 43.08 -53.30 37.52
C ILE A 3 41.94 -52.25 37.46
N TRP A 4 41.32 -51.96 38.61
CA TRP A 4 40.24 -50.98 38.71
C TRP A 4 40.73 -49.54 38.56
N ASN A 5 41.95 -49.23 39.01
CA ASN A 5 42.55 -47.90 38.86
C ASN A 5 42.96 -47.62 37.40
N GLY A 6 43.45 -48.63 36.68
CA GLY A 6 43.76 -48.53 35.25
C GLY A 6 42.52 -48.27 34.39
N LEU A 7 41.41 -48.96 34.68
CA LEU A 7 40.14 -48.77 33.98
C LEU A 7 39.56 -47.37 34.21
N PHE A 8 39.63 -46.86 35.45
CA PHE A 8 39.16 -45.50 35.79
C PHE A 8 39.99 -44.39 35.10
N SER A 9 41.30 -44.62 34.94
CA SER A 9 42.19 -43.71 34.22
C SER A 9 41.88 -43.67 32.72
N MET A 10 41.66 -44.83 32.10
CA MET A 10 41.25 -44.91 30.70
C MET A 10 39.89 -44.26 30.44
N VAL A 11 38.90 -44.48 31.30
CA VAL A 11 37.58 -43.86 31.17
C VAL A 11 37.67 -42.33 31.32
N LYS A 12 38.49 -41.81 32.25
CA LYS A 12 38.76 -40.36 32.33
C LYS A 12 39.43 -39.81 31.08
N LEU A 13 40.39 -40.54 30.49
CA LEU A 13 41.09 -40.12 29.28
C LEU A 13 40.15 -40.09 28.06
N ILE A 14 39.28 -41.09 27.93
CA ILE A 14 38.25 -41.18 26.89
C ILE A 14 37.22 -40.06 27.06
N ILE A 15 36.71 -39.82 28.27
CA ILE A 15 35.77 -38.72 28.54
C ILE A 15 36.42 -37.37 28.22
N LYS A 16 37.69 -37.16 28.56
CA LYS A 16 38.41 -35.91 28.27
C LYS A 16 38.59 -35.70 26.76
N HIS A 17 38.88 -36.75 26.00
CA HIS A 17 38.96 -36.69 24.53
C HIS A 17 37.58 -36.52 23.88
N LEU A 18 36.53 -37.15 24.43
CA LEU A 18 35.16 -37.01 23.95
C LEU A 18 34.67 -35.56 24.16
N ILE A 19 34.97 -34.95 25.32
CA ILE A 19 34.69 -33.54 25.59
C ILE A 19 35.47 -32.63 24.63
N PHE A 20 36.75 -32.93 24.37
CA PHE A 20 37.58 -32.15 23.44
C PHE A 20 37.06 -32.23 21.99
N ILE A 21 36.62 -33.41 21.56
CA ILE A 21 36.02 -33.63 20.23
C ILE A 21 34.63 -32.98 20.12
N LEU A 22 33.80 -33.04 21.17
CA LEU A 22 32.51 -32.34 21.25
C LEU A 22 32.68 -30.81 21.26
N THR A 23 33.76 -30.28 21.83
CA THR A 23 34.09 -28.84 21.72
C THR A 23 34.62 -28.45 20.34
N PHE A 24 35.27 -29.36 19.61
CA PHE A 24 35.79 -29.09 18.25
C PHE A 24 34.73 -29.25 17.14
N LEU A 25 33.72 -30.11 17.35
CA LEU A 25 32.57 -30.28 16.45
C LEU A 25 31.49 -29.20 16.65
N GLY A 26 31.66 -28.32 17.63
CA GLY A 26 30.61 -27.46 18.15
C GLY A 26 30.68 -25.98 17.76
N VAL A 27 31.28 -25.56 16.64
CA VAL A 27 31.16 -24.16 16.18
C VAL A 27 31.24 -24.05 14.64
N CYS A 28 30.18 -24.44 13.93
CA CYS A 28 29.79 -23.69 12.74
C CYS A 28 28.94 -22.51 13.21
N GLU A 29 29.57 -21.54 13.88
CA GLU A 29 28.89 -20.29 14.22
C GLU A 29 28.51 -19.58 12.93
N ALA A 30 27.21 -19.47 12.69
CA ALA A 30 26.69 -18.60 11.64
C ALA A 30 27.07 -17.16 12.00
N GLN A 31 27.87 -16.52 11.17
CA GLN A 31 28.26 -15.12 11.37
C GLN A 31 27.05 -14.23 11.08
N LYS A 32 26.63 -13.46 12.09
CA LYS A 32 25.59 -12.44 11.92
C LYS A 32 26.18 -11.25 11.18
N ASN A 33 25.52 -10.86 10.09
CA ASN A 33 25.92 -9.71 9.31
C ASN A 33 25.44 -8.43 9.99
N GLN A 34 26.29 -7.39 10.03
CA GLN A 34 25.81 -6.07 10.43
C GLN A 34 24.75 -5.59 9.43
N PRO A 35 23.69 -4.92 9.89
CA PRO A 35 22.67 -4.43 8.99
C PRO A 35 23.25 -3.31 8.14
N GLU A 36 22.97 -3.35 6.84
CA GLU A 36 23.28 -2.23 5.96
C GLU A 36 22.38 -1.04 6.33
N ILE A 37 22.98 0.07 6.72
CA ILE A 37 22.28 1.31 7.08
C ILE A 37 22.45 2.31 5.94
N THR A 38 21.37 3.00 5.58
CA THR A 38 21.45 4.13 4.66
C THR A 38 22.22 5.26 5.32
N SER A 39 23.49 5.44 4.93
CA SER A 39 24.41 6.40 5.55
C SER A 39 24.57 7.70 4.74
N GLN A 40 24.23 7.67 3.44
CA GLN A 40 24.38 8.79 2.52
C GLN A 40 23.23 8.80 1.52
N LYS A 41 22.89 10.00 1.03
CA LYS A 41 21.96 10.15 -0.09
C LYS A 41 22.54 9.51 -1.34
N ARG A 42 21.68 8.91 -2.17
CA ARG A 42 22.09 8.27 -3.42
C ARG A 42 22.30 9.36 -4.49
N PRO A 43 23.51 9.52 -5.06
CA PRO A 43 23.68 10.36 -6.24
C PRO A 43 22.82 9.82 -7.38
N LEU A 44 22.02 10.68 -8.01
CA LEU A 44 21.11 10.32 -9.09
C LEU A 44 21.21 11.35 -10.21
N ILE A 45 21.81 10.94 -11.31
CA ILE A 45 21.86 11.76 -12.53
C ILE A 45 20.56 11.52 -13.30
N ILE A 46 19.83 12.58 -13.65
CA ILE A 46 18.59 12.50 -14.42
C ILE A 46 18.78 13.13 -15.79
N LEU A 47 18.57 12.34 -16.83
CA LEU A 47 18.76 12.75 -18.22
C LEU A 47 17.48 12.50 -19.04
N PRO A 48 17.10 13.43 -19.93
CA PRO A 48 16.13 13.13 -20.97
C PRO A 48 16.73 12.11 -21.94
N ALA A 49 15.95 11.10 -22.33
CA ALA A 49 16.36 10.14 -23.35
C ALA A 49 16.35 10.73 -24.78
N GLU A 50 15.57 11.79 -24.99
CA GLU A 50 15.40 12.47 -26.28
C GLU A 50 15.62 13.97 -26.09
N GLN A 51 16.30 14.60 -27.06
CA GLN A 51 16.60 16.03 -27.01
C GLN A 51 15.30 16.80 -27.29
N GLY A 52 14.72 17.41 -26.26
CA GLY A 52 13.60 18.35 -26.46
C GLY A 52 14.10 19.61 -27.16
N ASP A 53 13.37 20.06 -28.18
CA ASP A 53 13.75 21.23 -28.98
C ASP A 53 13.55 22.57 -28.22
N ASP A 54 12.81 22.57 -27.09
CA ASP A 54 12.53 23.75 -26.27
C ASP A 54 12.24 23.43 -24.78
N ALA A 55 12.40 24.44 -23.90
CA ALA A 55 12.10 24.35 -22.46
C ALA A 55 10.59 24.21 -22.16
N THR A 56 9.74 24.48 -23.16
CA THR A 56 8.28 24.36 -23.09
C THR A 56 7.78 22.95 -23.42
N SER A 57 8.61 22.10 -24.04
CA SER A 57 8.25 20.72 -24.35
C SER A 57 7.84 19.92 -23.11
N ILE A 58 6.87 19.04 -23.31
CA ILE A 58 6.44 18.07 -22.29
C ILE A 58 7.60 17.16 -21.85
N HIS A 59 8.59 16.93 -22.72
CA HIS A 59 9.82 16.19 -22.41
C HIS A 59 10.64 16.90 -21.32
N TYR A 60 10.83 18.22 -21.45
CA TYR A 60 11.53 19.01 -20.44
C TYR A 60 10.77 19.03 -19.11
N GLN A 61 9.46 19.31 -19.16
CA GLN A 61 8.61 19.31 -17.95
C GLN A 61 8.62 17.96 -17.22
N LEU A 62 8.67 16.86 -17.97
CA LEU A 62 8.73 15.53 -17.39
C LEU A 62 10.03 15.30 -16.61
N VAL A 63 11.18 15.71 -17.15
CA VAL A 63 12.47 15.65 -16.45
C VAL A 63 12.42 16.44 -15.15
N GLU A 64 11.90 17.67 -15.18
CA GLU A 64 11.75 18.52 -14.00
C GLU A 64 10.81 17.89 -12.96
N ILE A 65 9.73 17.25 -13.38
CA ILE A 65 8.81 16.55 -12.46
C ILE A 65 9.52 15.38 -11.78
N VAL A 66 10.32 14.60 -12.52
CA VAL A 66 11.07 13.50 -11.91
C VAL A 66 12.14 14.02 -10.97
N ALA A 67 12.88 15.05 -11.36
CA ALA A 67 13.89 15.69 -10.52
C ALA A 67 13.28 16.26 -9.24
N ALA A 68 12.19 17.03 -9.34
CA ALA A 68 11.48 17.58 -8.20
C ALA A 68 10.94 16.49 -7.27
N GLU A 69 10.36 15.41 -7.81
CA GLU A 69 9.85 14.31 -7.00
C GLU A 69 10.98 13.54 -6.31
N ALA A 70 12.10 13.28 -6.99
CA ALA A 70 13.28 12.66 -6.38
C ALA A 70 13.88 13.54 -5.28
N SER A 71 14.04 14.84 -5.51
CA SER A 71 14.52 15.80 -4.51
C SER A 71 13.59 15.87 -3.30
N GLN A 72 12.27 15.86 -3.50
CA GLN A 72 11.28 15.85 -2.42
C GLN A 72 11.30 14.59 -1.54
N LEU A 73 11.87 13.49 -2.02
CA LEU A 73 12.07 12.28 -1.22
C LEU A 73 13.21 12.41 -0.23
N GLY A 74 14.11 13.40 -0.38
CA GLY A 74 15.19 13.70 0.58
C GLY A 74 16.30 12.65 0.65
N ARG A 75 16.26 11.60 -0.19
CA ARG A 75 17.20 10.47 -0.19
C ARG A 75 18.08 10.40 -1.45
N TYR A 76 17.94 11.38 -2.33
CA TYR A 76 18.69 11.51 -3.57
C TYR A 76 19.44 12.83 -3.60
N ASN A 77 20.66 12.80 -4.13
CA ASN A 77 21.34 13.99 -4.64
C ASN A 77 21.08 14.03 -6.14
N VAL A 78 20.15 14.87 -6.56
CA VAL A 78 19.67 14.92 -7.94
C VAL A 78 20.54 15.88 -8.75
N PHE A 79 21.07 15.38 -9.86
CA PHE A 79 21.81 16.19 -10.84
C PHE A 79 21.09 16.12 -12.18
N ASN A 80 20.60 17.25 -12.68
CA ASN A 80 19.98 17.32 -14.00
C ASN A 80 21.00 17.79 -15.06
N ARG A 81 20.59 17.81 -16.33
CA ARG A 81 21.47 18.24 -17.43
C ARG A 81 21.96 19.70 -17.32
N GLN A 82 21.17 20.60 -16.74
CA GLN A 82 21.57 22.00 -16.56
C GLN A 82 22.63 22.13 -15.48
N ASP A 83 22.47 21.41 -14.38
CA ASP A 83 23.45 21.33 -13.30
C ASP A 83 24.77 20.78 -13.84
N LEU A 84 24.71 19.69 -14.61
CA LEU A 84 25.90 19.12 -15.27
C LEU A 84 26.60 20.13 -16.17
N LYS A 85 25.85 20.87 -17.01
CA LYS A 85 26.45 21.86 -17.92
C LYS A 85 27.19 22.95 -17.13
N LYS A 86 26.54 23.49 -16.08
CA LYS A 86 27.14 24.50 -15.21
C LYS A 86 28.41 23.98 -14.53
N ILE A 87 28.37 22.75 -14.02
CA ILE A 87 29.50 22.10 -13.35
C ILE A 87 30.66 21.86 -14.32
N PHE A 88 30.39 21.44 -15.57
CA PHE A 88 31.41 21.30 -16.60
C PHE A 88 32.00 22.65 -17.04
N GLU A 89 31.20 23.72 -17.09
CA GLU A 89 31.69 25.08 -17.35
C GLU A 89 32.58 25.58 -16.19
N GLU A 90 32.19 25.33 -14.94
CA GLU A 90 33.00 25.63 -13.75
C GLU A 90 34.28 24.79 -13.68
N GLN A 91 34.27 23.53 -14.15
CA GLN A 91 35.49 22.72 -14.30
C GLN A 91 36.48 23.35 -15.28
N ALA A 92 35.99 23.89 -16.41
CA ALA A 92 36.84 24.60 -17.36
C ALA A 92 37.48 25.85 -16.72
N LEU A 93 36.75 26.56 -15.85
CA LEU A 93 37.27 27.68 -15.07
C LEU A 93 38.26 27.25 -13.98
N TYR A 94 38.05 26.09 -13.35
CA TYR A 94 39.00 25.48 -12.42
C TYR A 94 40.33 25.11 -13.11
N MET A 95 40.25 24.47 -14.28
CA MET A 95 41.44 24.19 -15.11
C MET A 95 42.16 25.47 -15.56
N ALA A 96 41.44 26.60 -15.61
CA ALA A 96 41.97 27.93 -15.88
C ALA A 96 42.51 28.68 -14.63
N GLY A 97 42.49 28.05 -13.45
CA GLY A 97 43.10 28.59 -12.22
C GLY A 97 42.21 29.51 -11.39
N ILE A 98 40.89 29.52 -11.62
CA ILE A 98 39.92 30.31 -10.84
C ILE A 98 39.30 29.38 -9.79
N ILE A 99 39.52 29.67 -8.50
CA ILE A 99 39.21 28.76 -7.39
C ILE A 99 37.77 28.99 -6.89
N ASN A 100 36.99 27.91 -6.76
CA ASN A 100 35.81 27.85 -5.92
C ASN A 100 35.68 26.46 -5.25
N ASP A 101 35.76 26.40 -3.92
CA ASP A 101 35.83 25.14 -3.16
C ASP A 101 34.50 24.35 -3.18
N SER A 102 33.37 25.02 -3.36
CA SER A 102 32.05 24.37 -3.42
C SER A 102 31.88 23.48 -4.66
N SER A 103 32.46 23.89 -5.80
CA SER A 103 32.34 23.21 -7.08
C SER A 103 33.09 21.87 -7.11
N ILE A 104 34.12 21.71 -6.27
CA ILE A 104 34.92 20.47 -6.15
C ILE A 104 34.11 19.34 -5.50
N ILE A 105 33.27 19.68 -4.50
CA ILE A 105 32.44 18.70 -3.79
C ILE A 105 31.34 18.16 -4.72
N GLU A 106 30.64 19.05 -5.44
CA GLU A 106 29.60 18.65 -6.41
C GLU A 106 30.16 17.77 -7.53
N PHE A 107 31.36 18.09 -8.04
CA PHE A 107 32.04 17.26 -9.04
C PHE A 107 32.41 15.87 -8.49
N GLY A 108 32.91 15.79 -7.25
CA GLY A 108 33.21 14.51 -6.60
C GLY A 108 31.97 13.63 -6.42
N GLU A 109 30.82 14.22 -6.12
CA GLU A 109 29.54 13.50 -6.01
C GLU A 109 29.03 12.97 -7.36
N ILE A 110 29.18 13.76 -8.44
CA ILE A 110 28.84 13.32 -9.80
C ILE A 110 29.79 12.21 -10.28
N ALA A 111 31.10 12.38 -10.06
CA ALA A 111 32.09 11.36 -10.39
C ALA A 111 31.87 10.05 -9.60
N GLY A 112 31.28 10.15 -8.41
CA GLY A 112 30.86 9.01 -7.60
C GLY A 112 29.50 8.42 -7.96
N ALA A 113 28.74 9.02 -8.89
CA ALA A 113 27.43 8.54 -9.29
C ALA A 113 27.58 7.27 -10.15
N LYS A 114 27.22 6.13 -9.55
CA LYS A 114 27.25 4.82 -10.23
C LYS A 114 26.06 4.59 -11.16
N GLU A 115 25.00 5.38 -11.01
CA GLU A 115 23.72 5.17 -11.70
C GLU A 115 23.21 6.47 -12.33
N ALA A 116 22.65 6.35 -13.53
CA ALA A 116 21.93 7.42 -14.20
C ALA A 116 20.52 6.96 -14.56
N MET A 117 19.56 7.88 -14.52
CA MET A 117 18.16 7.65 -14.85
C MET A 117 17.81 8.36 -16.16
N LEU A 118 17.48 7.56 -17.16
CA LEU A 118 16.99 8.03 -18.45
C LEU A 118 15.47 8.07 -18.44
N ILE A 119 14.90 9.19 -18.84
CA ILE A 119 13.46 9.39 -18.92
C ILE A 119 13.05 9.46 -20.38
N LYS A 120 12.14 8.57 -20.80
CA LYS A 120 11.60 8.55 -22.15
C LYS A 120 10.09 8.77 -22.12
N LEU A 121 9.63 9.83 -22.78
CA LEU A 121 8.20 9.99 -23.05
C LEU A 121 7.77 8.91 -24.03
N ILE A 122 6.67 8.23 -23.73
CA ILE A 122 6.10 7.19 -24.60
C ILE A 122 4.83 7.72 -25.25
N GLN A 123 4.02 8.46 -24.49
CA GLN A 123 2.77 9.01 -24.98
C GLN A 123 2.36 10.24 -24.19
N PHE A 124 1.88 11.25 -24.91
CA PHE A 124 1.16 12.38 -24.33
C PHE A 124 0.03 12.77 -25.29
N ASP A 125 -1.20 12.73 -24.81
CA ASP A 125 -2.36 13.14 -25.60
C ASP A 125 -3.38 13.88 -24.74
N GLN A 126 -4.06 14.84 -25.36
CA GLN A 126 -5.11 15.65 -24.76
C GLN A 126 -6.21 15.94 -25.78
N ARG A 127 -7.36 15.28 -25.60
CA ARG A 127 -8.50 15.39 -26.50
C ARG A 127 -9.81 15.49 -25.73
N GLY A 128 -10.76 16.26 -26.26
CA GLY A 128 -12.11 16.30 -25.71
C GLY A 128 -12.91 15.08 -26.15
N ILE A 129 -13.60 14.45 -25.21
CA ILE A 129 -14.45 13.29 -25.47
C ILE A 129 -15.88 13.56 -24.99
N PRO A 130 -16.91 13.02 -25.68
CA PRO A 130 -18.29 13.13 -25.24
C PRO A 130 -18.44 12.68 -23.78
N LYS A 131 -19.30 13.34 -23.02
CA LYS A 131 -19.69 12.82 -21.70
C LYS A 131 -20.54 11.59 -21.96
N THR A 132 -20.04 10.42 -21.62
CA THR A 132 -20.85 9.21 -21.59
C THR A 132 -21.72 9.30 -20.34
N ASP A 133 -23.04 9.28 -20.52
CA ASP A 133 -23.98 9.05 -19.41
C ASP A 133 -23.72 7.62 -18.89
N GLU A 134 -23.00 7.55 -17.78
CA GLU A 134 -22.65 6.40 -16.91
C GLU A 134 -22.52 4.98 -17.52
N LYS A 135 -21.30 4.42 -17.43
CA LYS A 135 -20.93 3.23 -16.61
C LYS A 135 -19.44 2.96 -16.80
N GLU A 136 -18.69 2.91 -15.69
CA GLU A 136 -17.30 2.42 -15.68
C GLU A 136 -17.28 0.94 -16.05
N GLU A 137 -17.00 0.64 -17.31
CA GLU A 137 -16.50 -0.67 -17.70
C GLU A 137 -14.97 -0.66 -17.59
N GLU A 138 -14.44 -1.53 -16.71
CA GLU A 138 -13.03 -1.90 -16.68
C GLU A 138 -12.66 -2.55 -18.03
N THR A 139 -12.25 -1.71 -18.97
CA THR A 139 -11.54 -2.13 -20.17
C THR A 139 -10.10 -2.46 -19.77
N ASN A 140 -9.64 -3.66 -20.15
CA ASN A 140 -8.25 -4.07 -19.92
C ASN A 140 -7.28 -2.99 -20.42
N PHE A 141 -6.35 -2.59 -19.55
CA PHE A 141 -5.34 -1.54 -19.79
C PHE A 141 -4.56 -1.69 -21.11
N PHE A 142 -4.49 -2.90 -21.67
CA PHE A 142 -3.81 -3.18 -22.94
C PHE A 142 -4.62 -2.83 -24.19
N ASP A 143 -5.95 -2.95 -24.18
CA ASP A 143 -6.80 -2.67 -25.35
C ASP A 143 -6.96 -1.16 -25.58
N VAL A 144 -6.98 -0.38 -24.50
CA VAL A 144 -7.00 1.09 -24.54
C VAL A 144 -5.69 1.64 -25.13
N ILE A 145 -4.54 1.08 -24.76
CA ILE A 145 -3.24 1.51 -25.32
C ILE A 145 -3.19 1.25 -26.83
N VAL A 146 -3.67 0.09 -27.30
CA VAL A 146 -3.74 -0.23 -28.73
C VAL A 146 -4.69 0.73 -29.47
N ALA A 147 -5.88 1.00 -28.92
CA ALA A 147 -6.83 1.93 -29.52
C ALA A 147 -6.32 3.39 -29.57
N ILE A 148 -5.49 3.82 -28.61
CA ILE A 148 -4.94 5.18 -28.64
C ILE A 148 -3.78 5.32 -29.64
N VAL A 149 -2.97 4.27 -29.83
CA VAL A 149 -1.95 4.25 -30.89
C VAL A 149 -2.60 4.43 -32.25
N ASP A 150 -3.72 3.74 -32.51
CA ASP A 150 -4.45 3.85 -33.78
C ASP A 150 -5.21 5.19 -33.93
N ALA A 151 -5.74 5.75 -32.83
CA ALA A 151 -6.48 7.02 -32.85
C ALA A 151 -5.58 8.27 -32.92
N SER A 152 -4.29 8.15 -32.60
CA SER A 152 -3.31 9.26 -32.72
C SER A 152 -3.01 9.65 -34.18
N ALA A 153 -3.55 8.92 -35.15
CA ALA A 153 -3.54 9.26 -36.57
C ALA A 153 -4.53 10.39 -36.92
N THR A 154 -4.14 11.64 -36.60
CA THR A 154 -4.58 12.94 -37.19
C THR A 154 -6.09 13.31 -37.24
N LYS A 155 -6.46 14.43 -36.59
CA LYS A 155 -6.58 15.80 -37.19
C LYS A 155 -7.22 16.80 -36.22
N GLU A 156 -6.62 17.99 -36.10
CA GLU A 156 -7.25 19.18 -35.51
C GLU A 156 -8.03 20.00 -36.54
N LYS A 157 -9.28 20.40 -36.22
CA LYS A 157 -9.67 21.79 -35.90
C LYS A 157 -11.14 21.88 -35.49
N GLY A 158 -11.39 22.57 -34.36
CA GLY A 158 -12.68 22.70 -33.68
C GLY A 158 -12.81 21.68 -32.55
N GLU A 159 -12.35 22.02 -31.34
CA GLU A 159 -12.21 21.06 -30.22
C GLU A 159 -13.60 20.65 -29.69
N PRO A 160 -14.05 19.41 -29.91
CA PRO A 160 -15.31 18.93 -29.36
C PRO A 160 -15.16 18.72 -27.85
N HIS A 161 -16.19 19.08 -27.07
CA HIS A 161 -16.27 18.84 -25.61
C HIS A 161 -15.15 19.48 -24.75
N PRO A 162 -15.01 20.82 -24.74
CA PRO A 162 -13.96 21.53 -24.01
C PRO A 162 -14.01 21.34 -22.47
N ASP A 163 -15.17 20.94 -21.93
CA ASP A 163 -15.37 20.70 -20.49
C ASP A 163 -15.15 19.23 -20.05
N ASN A 164 -14.78 18.35 -21.00
CA ASN A 164 -14.57 16.93 -20.74
C ASN A 164 -13.34 16.40 -21.49
N ILE A 165 -12.16 16.82 -21.04
CA ILE A 165 -10.88 16.45 -21.66
C ILE A 165 -10.32 15.16 -21.06
N GLN A 166 -10.00 14.21 -21.92
CA GLN A 166 -9.16 13.05 -21.63
C GLN A 166 -7.69 13.45 -21.79
N THR A 167 -6.89 13.30 -20.73
CA THR A 167 -5.44 13.47 -20.76
C THR A 167 -4.75 12.16 -20.43
N VAL A 168 -3.96 11.64 -21.38
CA VAL A 168 -3.13 10.45 -21.22
C VAL A 168 -1.67 10.87 -21.16
N LEU A 169 -0.94 10.39 -20.15
CA LEU A 169 0.50 10.59 -20.02
C LEU A 169 1.15 9.25 -19.70
N ALA A 170 2.11 8.86 -20.53
CA ALA A 170 2.93 7.70 -20.28
C ALA A 170 4.40 7.92 -20.61
N PHE A 171 5.26 7.41 -19.75
CA PHE A 171 6.71 7.52 -19.87
C PHE A 171 7.40 6.36 -19.17
N SER A 172 8.64 6.09 -19.56
CA SER A 172 9.50 5.14 -18.86
C SER A 172 10.65 5.84 -18.15
N ILE A 173 11.04 5.26 -17.02
CA ILE A 173 12.25 5.60 -16.27
C ILE A 173 13.16 4.38 -16.29
N LYS A 174 14.36 4.57 -16.84
CA LYS A 174 15.34 3.51 -17.03
C LYS A 174 16.59 3.86 -16.24
N THR A 175 16.96 3.01 -15.29
CA THR A 175 18.20 3.17 -14.53
C THR A 175 19.31 2.39 -15.23
N ILE A 176 20.43 3.06 -15.50
CA ILE A 176 21.62 2.47 -16.10
C ILE A 176 22.79 2.58 -15.14
N ASP A 177 23.68 1.60 -15.20
CA ASP A 177 25.00 1.67 -14.59
C ASP A 177 25.89 2.59 -15.45
N VAL A 178 26.51 3.59 -14.82
CA VAL A 178 27.27 4.64 -15.53
C VAL A 178 28.57 4.09 -16.09
N GLU A 179 29.20 3.13 -15.41
CA GLU A 179 30.50 2.57 -15.82
C GLU A 179 30.36 1.61 -17.00
N THR A 180 29.32 0.76 -16.97
CA THR A 180 29.11 -0.31 -17.95
C THR A 180 28.08 0.03 -19.01
N GLY A 181 27.25 1.04 -18.80
CA GLY A 181 26.10 1.39 -19.64
C GLY A 181 24.95 0.37 -19.58
N GLN A 182 25.05 -0.65 -18.72
CA GLN A 182 24.05 -1.71 -18.64
C GLN A 182 22.78 -1.20 -17.97
N THR A 183 21.64 -1.73 -18.42
CA THR A 183 20.35 -1.40 -17.82
C THR A 183 20.18 -2.19 -16.53
N LEU A 184 20.11 -1.48 -15.40
CA LEU A 184 19.84 -2.10 -14.11
C LEU A 184 18.35 -2.38 -13.95
N ASN A 185 17.52 -1.41 -14.33
CA ASN A 185 16.07 -1.52 -14.17
C ASN A 185 15.32 -0.60 -15.13
N SER A 186 14.07 -0.93 -15.43
CA SER A 186 13.20 -0.12 -16.27
C SER A 186 11.76 -0.20 -15.75
N HIS A 187 11.12 0.96 -15.62
CA HIS A 187 9.76 1.05 -15.15
C HIS A 187 8.93 1.96 -16.03
N TYR A 188 7.69 1.55 -16.27
CA TYR A 188 6.70 2.33 -17.01
C TYR A 188 5.75 3.02 -16.03
N ILE A 189 5.54 4.32 -16.24
CA ILE A 189 4.59 5.14 -15.52
C ILE A 189 3.54 5.59 -16.53
N SER A 190 2.28 5.26 -16.27
CA SER A 190 1.14 5.74 -17.03
C SER A 190 0.10 6.33 -16.10
N ALA A 191 -0.54 7.42 -16.53
CA ALA A 191 -1.63 8.07 -15.84
C ALA A 191 -2.64 8.60 -16.86
N GLU A 192 -3.91 8.55 -16.47
CA GLU A 192 -5.01 8.99 -17.31
C GLU A 192 -6.07 9.68 -16.45
N HIS A 193 -6.72 10.67 -17.02
CA HIS A 193 -7.91 11.29 -16.44
C HIS A 193 -8.81 11.86 -17.52
N THR A 194 -10.11 11.61 -17.38
CA THR A 194 -11.17 12.25 -18.16
C THR A 194 -11.95 13.18 -17.24
N GLY A 195 -12.06 14.45 -17.62
CA GLY A 195 -12.95 15.39 -16.97
C GLY A 195 -12.38 16.80 -16.80
N GLY A 196 -13.28 17.78 -16.90
CA GLY A 196 -12.93 19.20 -16.87
C GLY A 196 -12.15 19.66 -18.10
N GLY A 197 -11.80 20.95 -18.13
CA GLY A 197 -10.97 21.51 -19.20
C GLY A 197 -9.51 21.04 -19.16
N ARG A 198 -8.75 21.33 -20.23
CA ARG A 198 -7.39 20.81 -20.48
C ARG A 198 -6.45 20.97 -19.28
N GLY A 199 -6.46 22.14 -18.62
CA GLY A 199 -5.61 22.40 -17.46
C GLY A 199 -5.98 21.57 -16.23
N LYS A 200 -7.28 21.38 -15.94
CA LYS A 200 -7.75 20.55 -14.82
C LYS A 200 -7.46 19.08 -15.08
N SER A 201 -7.68 18.63 -16.31
CA SER A 201 -7.39 17.27 -16.73
C SER A 201 -5.89 16.96 -16.62
N LEU A 202 -5.03 17.82 -17.19
CA LEU A 202 -3.58 17.72 -17.08
C LEU A 202 -3.10 17.68 -15.63
N LYS A 203 -3.54 18.64 -14.81
CA LYS A 203 -3.16 18.70 -13.39
C LYS A 203 -3.48 17.41 -12.64
N THR A 204 -4.63 16.82 -12.95
CA THR A 204 -5.06 15.57 -12.32
C THR A 204 -4.23 14.38 -12.80
N THR A 205 -3.98 14.28 -14.10
CA THR A 205 -3.09 13.25 -14.69
C THR A 205 -1.66 13.35 -14.14
N LEU A 206 -1.08 14.55 -14.09
CA LEU A 206 0.25 14.78 -13.54
C LEU A 206 0.31 14.41 -12.05
N ARG A 207 -0.70 14.75 -11.26
CA ARG A 207 -0.78 14.34 -9.85
C ARG A 207 -0.79 12.82 -9.68
N GLN A 208 -1.52 12.11 -10.55
CA GLN A 208 -1.51 10.64 -10.54
C GLN A 208 -0.15 10.06 -10.92
N ALA A 209 0.46 10.58 -11.99
CA ALA A 209 1.79 10.18 -12.44
C ALA A 209 2.85 10.41 -11.35
N ARG A 210 2.85 11.58 -10.71
CA ARG A 210 3.74 11.91 -9.57
C ARG A 210 3.58 10.93 -8.42
N ARG A 211 2.35 10.58 -8.03
CA ARG A 211 2.10 9.58 -6.96
C ARG A 211 2.71 8.22 -7.31
N LYS A 212 2.51 7.74 -8.55
CA LYS A 212 3.08 6.46 -9.02
C LYS A 212 4.61 6.52 -9.04
N LEU A 213 5.17 7.62 -9.56
CA LEU A 213 6.61 7.86 -9.61
C LEU A 213 7.25 7.87 -8.22
N SER A 214 6.67 8.61 -7.26
CA SER A 214 7.13 8.69 -5.87
C SER A 214 7.26 7.31 -5.23
N VAL A 215 6.26 6.44 -5.45
CA VAL A 215 6.29 5.06 -4.97
C VAL A 215 7.42 4.27 -5.64
N LYS A 216 7.61 4.42 -6.96
CA LYS A 216 8.68 3.73 -7.70
C LYS A 216 10.08 4.17 -7.30
N LEU A 217 10.32 5.46 -7.12
CA LEU A 217 11.60 5.97 -6.62
C LEU A 217 11.92 5.37 -5.24
N ARG A 218 10.98 5.43 -4.28
CA ARG A 218 11.16 4.78 -2.97
C ARG A 218 11.41 3.28 -3.06
N GLN A 219 10.83 2.57 -4.03
CA GLN A 219 11.08 1.13 -4.23
C GLN A 219 12.48 0.85 -4.75
N MET A 220 13.00 1.71 -5.63
CA MET A 220 14.37 1.59 -6.17
C MET A 220 15.41 1.85 -5.08
N TYR A 221 15.14 2.80 -4.19
CA TYR A 221 16.02 3.09 -3.05
C TYR A 221 15.23 3.11 -1.73
N LYS A 222 15.05 1.91 -1.19
CA LYS A 222 14.42 1.69 0.12
C LYS A 222 15.37 2.11 1.22
N LEU A 223 14.86 2.85 2.19
CA LEU A 223 15.66 3.19 3.37
C LEU A 223 15.85 1.98 4.27
N THR A 224 17.08 1.81 4.74
CA THR A 224 17.46 0.80 5.74
C THR A 224 18.09 1.47 6.94
N SER A 225 17.83 0.93 8.11
CA SER A 225 18.32 1.44 9.39
C SER A 225 18.54 0.31 10.38
N GLN A 226 18.87 0.67 11.61
CA GLN A 226 19.16 -0.23 12.71
C GLN A 226 18.46 0.24 13.99
N VAL A 227 17.99 -0.72 14.80
CA VAL A 227 17.43 -0.46 16.13
C VAL A 227 18.53 -0.07 17.11
N LEU A 228 18.46 1.15 17.65
CA LEU A 228 19.33 1.63 18.72
C LEU A 228 18.89 1.11 20.07
N GLU A 229 17.61 1.33 20.36
CA GLU A 229 16.98 1.05 21.64
C GLU A 229 15.51 0.68 21.40
N SER A 230 14.99 -0.20 22.24
CA SER A 230 13.59 -0.60 22.21
C SER A 230 13.02 -0.66 23.61
N ASP A 231 11.84 -0.07 23.78
CA ASP A 231 11.00 -0.27 24.95
C ASP A 231 9.77 -1.15 24.60
N ARG A 232 8.70 -1.08 25.40
CA ARG A 232 7.46 -1.85 25.16
C ARG A 232 6.59 -1.30 24.02
N LYS A 233 6.60 0.01 23.78
CA LYS A 233 5.70 0.74 22.87
C LYS A 233 6.45 1.42 21.72
N GLU A 234 7.71 1.77 21.92
CA GLU A 234 8.50 2.61 21.02
C GLU A 234 9.90 2.02 20.81
N ILE A 235 10.50 2.41 19.69
CA ILE A 235 11.88 2.12 19.35
C ILE A 235 12.58 3.36 18.80
N MET A 236 13.90 3.39 18.91
CA MET A 236 14.77 4.37 18.30
C MET A 236 15.51 3.74 17.12
N LEU A 237 15.58 4.44 15.99
CA LEU A 237 16.27 3.99 14.77
C LEU A 237 17.38 4.98 14.38
N VAL A 238 18.52 4.47 13.88
CA VAL A 238 19.63 5.27 13.30
C VAL A 238 19.30 5.72 11.88
N LEU A 239 18.30 6.58 11.72
CA LEU A 239 18.00 7.24 10.46
C LEU A 239 17.04 8.40 10.70
N GLY A 240 17.32 9.58 10.18
CA GLY A 240 16.51 10.77 10.43
C GLY A 240 16.02 11.48 9.17
N GLU A 241 15.61 12.73 9.34
CA GLU A 241 15.08 13.58 8.27
C GLU A 241 16.08 13.83 7.15
N ASP A 242 17.38 13.87 7.46
CA ASP A 242 18.44 14.15 6.48
C ASP A 242 18.53 13.10 5.36
N MET A 243 18.13 11.86 5.65
CA MET A 243 18.05 10.75 4.71
C MET A 243 16.64 10.57 4.10
N GLY A 244 15.73 11.54 4.30
CA GLY A 244 14.42 11.52 3.68
C GLY A 244 13.38 10.65 4.41
N VAL A 245 13.60 10.37 5.70
CA VAL A 245 12.57 9.77 6.56
C VAL A 245 11.49 10.81 6.85
N LYS A 246 10.22 10.40 6.79
CA LYS A 246 9.08 11.28 7.06
C LYS A 246 8.24 10.71 8.20
N LYS A 247 7.53 11.59 8.92
CA LYS A 247 6.54 11.17 9.91
C LYS A 247 5.50 10.27 9.26
N GLY A 248 5.16 9.16 9.91
CA GLY A 248 4.25 8.17 9.37
C GLY A 248 4.90 7.11 8.47
N THR A 249 6.18 7.24 8.10
CA THR A 249 6.92 6.15 7.43
C THR A 249 6.89 4.90 8.29
N ILE A 250 6.67 3.75 7.66
CA ILE A 250 6.64 2.45 8.33
C ILE A 250 7.90 1.67 8.00
N PHE A 251 8.52 1.11 9.04
CA PHE A 251 9.64 0.19 8.92
C PHE A 251 9.23 -1.19 9.41
N GLU A 252 9.68 -2.21 8.68
CA GLU A 252 9.70 -3.59 9.15
C GLU A 252 11.00 -3.85 9.89
N ILE A 253 10.88 -4.40 11.10
CA ILE A 253 12.02 -4.80 11.92
C ILE A 253 12.25 -6.29 11.76
N SER A 254 13.48 -6.66 11.42
CA SER A 254 13.91 -8.05 11.29
C SER A 254 15.17 -8.32 12.11
N SER A 255 15.37 -9.57 12.49
CA SER A 255 16.69 -10.00 12.98
C SER A 255 17.76 -9.76 11.92
N LEU A 256 19.02 -9.91 12.32
CA LEU A 256 20.14 -9.84 11.40
C LEU A 256 20.14 -11.02 10.44
N ASP A 257 20.70 -10.78 9.25
CA ASP A 257 20.97 -11.81 8.27
C ASP A 257 22.12 -12.70 8.76
N GLU A 258 22.06 -13.98 8.46
CA GLU A 258 23.05 -14.98 8.87
C GLU A 258 23.78 -15.52 7.65
N THR A 259 25.09 -15.37 7.61
CA THR A 259 25.90 -16.06 6.60
C THR A 259 26.14 -17.50 7.02
N LYS A 260 25.71 -18.45 6.19
CA LYS A 260 25.88 -19.88 6.41
C LYS A 260 26.69 -20.51 5.28
N ILE A 261 27.53 -21.46 5.64
CA ILE A 261 28.32 -22.23 4.68
C ILE A 261 27.61 -23.56 4.47
N PHE A 262 27.22 -23.85 3.23
CA PHE A 262 26.65 -25.13 2.82
C PHE A 262 27.56 -25.75 1.76
N GLY A 263 28.37 -26.73 2.17
CA GLY A 263 29.49 -27.21 1.35
C GLY A 263 30.50 -26.08 1.09
N ASP A 264 30.85 -25.84 -0.17
CA ASP A 264 31.78 -24.77 -0.56
C ASP A 264 31.09 -23.42 -0.84
N ARG A 265 29.76 -23.34 -0.64
CA ARG A 265 28.98 -22.13 -0.96
C ARG A 265 28.65 -21.36 0.31
N LYS A 266 28.99 -20.06 0.32
CA LYS A 266 28.48 -19.09 1.29
C LYS A 266 27.10 -18.61 0.83
N ILE A 267 26.09 -18.76 1.68
CA ILE A 267 24.75 -18.22 1.45
C ILE A 267 24.38 -17.26 2.57
N VAL A 268 23.68 -16.18 2.22
CA VAL A 268 23.14 -15.24 3.20
C VAL A 268 21.68 -15.61 3.44
N VAL A 269 21.36 -16.04 4.66
CA VAL A 269 20.01 -16.36 5.09
C VAL A 269 19.38 -15.08 5.67
N PRO A 270 18.23 -14.63 5.15
CA PRO A 270 17.61 -13.41 5.63
C PRO A 270 17.11 -13.57 7.06
N GLY A 271 17.20 -12.48 7.82
CA GLY A 271 16.67 -12.41 9.18
C GLY A 271 15.14 -12.57 9.24
N LYS A 272 14.65 -12.98 10.41
CA LYS A 272 13.21 -13.15 10.66
C LYS A 272 12.58 -11.80 10.99
N SER A 273 11.48 -11.47 10.33
CA SER A 273 10.67 -10.30 10.68
C SER A 273 10.03 -10.47 12.06
N VAL A 274 9.97 -9.40 12.86
CA VAL A 274 9.50 -9.43 14.26
C VAL A 274 8.51 -8.33 14.64
N ALA A 275 8.48 -7.21 13.90
CA ALA A 275 7.60 -6.08 14.20
C ALA A 275 7.43 -5.13 13.01
N LEU A 276 6.36 -4.35 13.04
CA LEU A 276 6.20 -3.12 12.26
C LEU A 276 6.21 -1.93 13.19
N VAL A 277 6.92 -0.88 12.77
CA VAL A 277 6.96 0.39 13.49
C VAL A 277 6.64 1.56 12.58
N ARG A 278 6.12 2.64 13.16
CA ARG A 278 5.77 3.87 12.46
C ARG A 278 6.50 5.05 13.09
N VAL A 279 7.16 5.85 12.27
CA VAL A 279 7.83 7.08 12.68
C VAL A 279 6.84 8.06 13.30
N LEU A 280 7.07 8.45 14.55
CA LEU A 280 6.30 9.46 15.28
C LEU A 280 7.00 10.82 15.27
N GLU A 281 8.29 10.80 15.59
CA GLU A 281 9.14 11.97 15.77
C GLU A 281 10.49 11.75 15.06
N LEU A 282 11.06 12.84 14.56
CA LEU A 282 12.28 12.85 13.76
C LEU A 282 13.31 13.76 14.44
N SER A 283 14.57 13.32 14.46
CA SER A 283 15.73 14.20 14.53
C SER A 283 16.39 14.24 13.15
N LYS A 284 17.53 14.95 13.08
CA LYS A 284 18.33 15.00 11.86
C LYS A 284 18.77 13.61 11.42
N ASP A 285 19.29 12.81 12.34
CA ASP A 285 20.04 11.55 12.13
C ASP A 285 19.37 10.30 12.73
N ALA A 286 18.29 10.46 13.48
CA ALA A 286 17.57 9.39 14.15
C ALA A 286 16.06 9.63 14.13
N ASN A 287 15.30 8.60 14.50
CA ASN A 287 13.86 8.74 14.67
C ASN A 287 13.33 7.91 15.84
N ARG A 288 12.26 8.41 16.46
CA ARG A 288 11.46 7.68 17.44
C ARG A 288 10.22 7.13 16.73
N SER A 289 10.06 5.81 16.79
CA SER A 289 9.02 5.08 16.08
C SER A 289 8.13 4.31 17.06
N GLN A 290 6.81 4.41 16.89
CA GLN A 290 5.84 3.61 17.61
C GLN A 290 5.78 2.20 17.04
N ILE A 291 5.79 1.19 17.90
CA ILE A 291 5.48 -0.17 17.51
C ILE A 291 3.98 -0.25 17.21
N VAL A 292 3.64 -0.42 15.93
CA VAL A 292 2.25 -0.59 15.48
C VAL A 292 1.83 -2.05 15.47
N ARG A 293 2.80 -2.96 15.38
CA ARG A 293 2.56 -4.41 15.42
C ARG A 293 3.79 -5.17 15.89
N ARG A 294 3.63 -6.20 16.72
CA ARG A 294 4.74 -6.98 17.29
C ARG A 294 4.40 -8.46 17.41
N TRP A 295 5.23 -9.32 16.83
CA TRP A 295 5.10 -10.79 16.90
C TRP A 295 6.41 -11.50 17.24
N GLY A 296 7.48 -10.75 17.51
CA GLY A 296 8.74 -11.27 18.01
C GLY A 296 9.42 -10.33 18.99
N LYS A 297 10.53 -10.81 19.57
CA LYS A 297 11.41 -9.98 20.40
C LYS A 297 12.18 -9.02 19.50
N ILE A 298 12.24 -7.75 19.91
CA ILE A 298 13.06 -6.73 19.26
C ILE A 298 14.32 -6.61 20.11
N ILE A 299 15.48 -6.64 19.46
CA ILE A 299 16.78 -6.54 20.12
C ILE A 299 17.55 -5.40 19.46
N ASN A 300 18.33 -4.67 20.25
CA ASN A 300 19.24 -3.66 19.75
C ASN A 300 20.13 -4.27 18.67
N GLY A 301 20.36 -3.49 17.61
CA GLY A 301 21.11 -3.90 16.45
C GLY A 301 20.28 -4.56 15.34
N TYR A 302 19.00 -4.87 15.54
CA TYR A 302 18.13 -5.42 14.50
C TYR A 302 17.97 -4.48 13.31
N LYS A 303 17.74 -5.06 12.12
CA LYS A 303 17.58 -4.33 10.86
C LYS A 303 16.19 -3.71 10.79
N ALA A 304 16.10 -2.49 10.28
CA ALA A 304 14.85 -1.83 9.94
C ALA A 304 14.83 -1.56 8.43
N THR A 305 13.76 -1.95 7.74
CA THR A 305 13.61 -1.75 6.29
C THR A 305 12.30 -1.04 5.99
N GLU A 306 12.35 0.03 5.20
CA GLU A 306 11.16 0.82 4.85
C GLU A 306 10.13 0.01 4.05
N LYS A 307 8.86 0.18 4.42
CA LYS A 307 7.72 -0.28 3.64
C LYS A 307 7.19 0.87 2.78
N THR A 308 7.31 0.70 1.46
CA THR A 308 7.04 1.76 0.46
C THR A 308 5.63 1.73 -0.10
N HIS A 309 4.86 0.68 0.18
CA HIS A 309 3.51 0.47 -0.34
C HIS A 309 2.46 0.89 0.68
N PHE A 310 1.30 1.29 0.15
CA PHE A 310 0.09 1.36 0.96
C PHE A 310 -0.24 -0.04 1.48
N MET A 311 -0.56 -0.14 2.77
CA MET A 311 -0.86 -1.40 3.46
C MET A 311 -2.34 -1.42 3.86
N PRO A 312 -3.26 -1.74 2.94
CA PRO A 312 -4.63 -2.04 3.32
C PRO A 312 -4.67 -3.36 4.09
N ALA A 313 -5.70 -3.54 4.90
CA ALA A 313 -6.08 -4.86 5.37
C ALA A 313 -7.34 -5.31 4.62
N TYR A 314 -7.45 -6.61 4.36
CA TYR A 314 -8.66 -7.22 3.85
C TYR A 314 -9.35 -7.94 5.00
N TYR A 315 -10.68 -8.01 5.01
CA TYR A 315 -11.40 -8.76 6.03
C TYR A 315 -12.49 -9.62 5.42
N ILE A 316 -12.82 -10.70 6.11
CA ILE A 316 -14.02 -11.51 5.90
C ILE A 316 -14.68 -11.65 7.27
N ALA A 317 -15.98 -11.37 7.36
CA ALA A 317 -16.72 -11.43 8.60
C ALA A 317 -18.16 -11.91 8.38
N GLY A 318 -18.68 -12.66 9.34
CA GLY A 318 -20.09 -13.00 9.47
C GLY A 318 -20.70 -12.27 10.67
N SER A 319 -21.93 -11.79 10.51
CA SER A 319 -22.70 -11.06 11.52
C SER A 319 -24.06 -11.73 11.70
N PHE A 320 -24.45 -11.94 12.95
CA PHE A 320 -25.71 -12.59 13.34
C PHE A 320 -26.52 -11.65 14.24
N GLY A 321 -27.78 -11.38 13.89
CA GLY A 321 -28.72 -10.65 14.75
C GLY A 321 -29.36 -11.58 15.79
N THR A 322 -29.39 -11.16 17.05
CA THR A 322 -29.94 -11.99 18.15
C THR A 322 -31.46 -12.11 18.12
N ASP A 323 -32.14 -11.09 17.60
CA ASP A 323 -33.59 -10.94 17.80
C ASP A 323 -34.40 -11.34 16.56
N GLN A 324 -33.80 -11.34 15.35
CA GLN A 324 -34.52 -11.50 14.08
C GLN A 324 -33.94 -12.56 13.14
N SER A 325 -33.11 -13.48 13.65
CA SER A 325 -32.39 -14.49 12.84
C SER A 325 -31.70 -13.90 11.58
N ASP A 326 -31.37 -12.61 11.62
CA ASP A 326 -30.65 -11.92 10.58
C ASP A 326 -29.24 -12.49 10.49
N PHE A 327 -28.80 -12.79 9.27
CA PHE A 327 -27.45 -13.28 9.03
C PHE A 327 -26.87 -12.55 7.84
N ASN A 328 -25.63 -12.08 7.98
CA ASN A 328 -24.87 -11.52 6.87
C ASN A 328 -23.46 -12.06 6.89
N ILE A 329 -22.90 -12.31 5.72
CA ILE A 329 -21.48 -12.59 5.53
C ILE A 329 -20.95 -11.66 4.45
N GLY A 330 -19.75 -11.15 4.67
CA GLY A 330 -19.16 -10.20 3.75
C GLY A 330 -17.67 -10.09 3.92
N GLY A 331 -17.07 -9.37 2.99
CA GLY A 331 -15.67 -9.05 3.03
C GLY A 331 -15.39 -7.70 2.40
N GLY A 332 -14.22 -7.16 2.68
CA GLY A 332 -13.89 -5.83 2.21
C GLY A 332 -12.48 -5.38 2.57
N ILE A 333 -12.28 -4.08 2.45
CA ILE A 333 -11.01 -3.41 2.69
C ILE A 333 -11.15 -2.56 3.95
N ASN A 334 -10.20 -2.71 4.87
CA ASN A 334 -9.98 -1.86 6.03
C ASN A 334 -8.78 -0.94 5.74
N PHE A 335 -9.08 0.35 5.62
CA PHE A 335 -8.14 1.42 5.39
C PHE A 335 -7.56 1.93 6.71
N ASN A 336 -6.25 2.19 6.71
CA ASN A 336 -5.49 2.65 7.86
C ASN A 336 -5.61 1.69 9.08
N PRO A 337 -5.34 0.38 8.91
CA PRO A 337 -5.61 -0.63 9.93
C PRO A 337 -4.78 -0.47 11.22
N PHE A 338 -3.72 0.35 11.17
CA PHE A 338 -2.81 0.66 12.29
C PHE A 338 -3.02 2.07 12.86
N ASN A 339 -4.12 2.75 12.52
CA ASN A 339 -4.42 4.09 13.03
C ASN A 339 -5.43 4.00 14.18
N LYS A 340 -5.49 5.06 14.99
CA LYS A 340 -6.54 5.19 16.02
C LYS A 340 -7.94 5.21 15.40
N THR A 341 -8.08 5.77 14.20
CA THR A 341 -9.31 5.71 13.42
C THR A 341 -9.07 4.91 12.16
N ASN A 342 -9.95 3.95 11.89
CA ASN A 342 -9.91 3.17 10.66
C ASN A 342 -11.29 3.15 9.98
N PHE A 343 -11.29 2.90 8.68
CA PHE A 343 -12.49 2.91 7.84
C PHE A 343 -12.58 1.60 7.07
N LYS A 344 -13.78 1.05 6.99
CA LYS A 344 -14.09 -0.18 6.28
C LYS A 344 -15.14 0.08 5.22
N ILE A 345 -14.90 -0.52 4.06
CA ILE A 345 -15.91 -0.67 3.01
C ILE A 345 -15.84 -2.10 2.50
N GLY A 346 -16.97 -2.69 2.17
CA GLY A 346 -16.99 -4.05 1.68
C GLY A 346 -18.20 -4.37 0.83
N PHE A 347 -18.40 -5.66 0.65
CA PHE A 347 -19.58 -6.25 0.06
C PHE A 347 -20.10 -7.30 1.04
N GLN A 348 -21.41 -7.38 1.20
CA GLN A 348 -22.06 -8.38 2.02
C GLN A 348 -23.26 -8.98 1.30
N PHE A 349 -23.57 -10.22 1.65
CA PHE A 349 -24.81 -10.88 1.30
C PHE A 349 -25.34 -11.63 2.51
N GLY A 350 -26.64 -11.86 2.57
CA GLY A 350 -27.26 -12.40 3.76
C GLY A 350 -28.76 -12.56 3.63
N SER A 351 -29.40 -12.73 4.78
CA SER A 351 -30.85 -12.76 4.91
C SER A 351 -31.29 -11.90 6.08
N ALA A 352 -32.38 -11.14 5.90
CA ALA A 352 -33.11 -10.57 7.03
C ALA A 352 -34.51 -11.13 7.12
N GLN A 353 -35.02 -11.19 8.35
CA GLN A 353 -36.41 -11.54 8.59
C GLN A 353 -37.31 -10.32 8.48
N ASP A 354 -38.44 -10.49 7.82
CA ASP A 354 -39.46 -9.45 7.68
C ASP A 354 -40.64 -9.60 8.66
N SER A 355 -41.55 -8.63 8.62
CA SER A 355 -42.79 -8.63 9.41
C SER A 355 -43.79 -9.74 9.08
N ARG A 356 -43.62 -10.47 7.96
CA ARG A 356 -44.38 -11.67 7.60
C ARG A 356 -43.63 -12.96 7.97
N ASN A 357 -42.54 -12.86 8.75
CA ASN A 357 -41.72 -13.97 9.22
C ASN A 357 -41.05 -14.76 8.07
N ASN A 358 -40.80 -14.12 6.93
CA ASN A 358 -40.01 -14.69 5.84
C ASN A 358 -38.58 -14.15 5.85
N HIS A 359 -37.65 -14.97 5.35
CA HIS A 359 -36.27 -14.58 5.15
C HIS A 359 -36.06 -14.09 3.73
N ASP A 360 -35.72 -12.81 3.60
CA ASP A 360 -35.49 -12.16 2.32
C ASP A 360 -33.99 -12.03 2.05
N LEU A 361 -33.58 -12.22 0.80
CA LEU A 361 -32.17 -12.13 0.39
C LEU A 361 -31.71 -10.68 0.43
N ILE A 362 -30.55 -10.44 1.06
CA ILE A 362 -29.90 -9.15 1.15
C ILE A 362 -28.58 -9.18 0.40
N ILE A 363 -28.33 -8.15 -0.38
CA ILE A 363 -27.03 -7.86 -0.99
C ILE A 363 -26.71 -6.39 -0.74
N GLY A 364 -25.50 -6.07 -0.28
CA GLY A 364 -25.19 -4.68 0.02
C GLY A 364 -23.73 -4.35 0.28
N VAL A 365 -23.53 -3.08 0.64
CA VAL A 365 -22.23 -2.46 0.87
C VAL A 365 -22.20 -1.97 2.33
N PRO A 366 -21.47 -2.66 3.23
CA PRO A 366 -21.22 -2.15 4.56
C PRO A 366 -20.16 -1.06 4.53
N PHE A 367 -20.45 0.06 5.18
CA PHE A 367 -19.52 1.13 5.51
C PHE A 367 -19.31 1.15 7.01
N GLY A 368 -18.06 1.21 7.46
CA GLY A 368 -17.73 1.19 8.88
C GLY A 368 -16.68 2.20 9.26
N LEU A 369 -16.91 2.93 10.34
CA LEU A 369 -15.92 3.77 11.00
C LEU A 369 -15.63 3.19 12.38
N THR A 370 -14.36 3.04 12.72
CA THR A 370 -13.94 2.54 14.03
C THR A 370 -12.95 3.51 14.67
N ALA A 371 -13.24 3.91 15.91
CA ALA A 371 -12.35 4.71 16.74
C ALA A 371 -11.80 3.86 17.91
N ASN A 372 -10.54 3.48 17.82
CA ASN A 372 -9.83 2.66 18.81
C ASN A 372 -9.59 3.45 20.11
N ILE A 373 -10.21 2.98 21.19
CA ILE A 373 -10.06 3.48 22.56
C ILE A 373 -8.80 2.87 23.17
N ILE A 374 -8.62 1.55 23.00
CA ILE A 374 -7.41 0.82 23.36
C ILE A 374 -6.72 0.42 22.05
N HIS A 375 -5.45 0.76 21.90
CA HIS A 375 -4.66 0.42 20.72
C HIS A 375 -3.25 0.02 21.13
N THR A 376 -2.98 -1.28 21.09
CA THR A 376 -1.69 -1.90 21.38
C THR A 376 -1.20 -2.68 20.15
N PRO A 377 0.09 -3.09 20.08
CA PRO A 377 0.62 -3.80 18.92
C PRO A 377 -0.04 -5.14 18.57
N SER A 378 -0.79 -5.74 19.51
CA SER A 378 -1.40 -7.06 19.33
C SER A 378 -2.90 -7.09 19.63
N PHE A 379 -3.47 -5.98 20.09
CA PHE A 379 -4.86 -5.88 20.51
C PHE A 379 -5.38 -4.45 20.33
N SER A 380 -6.60 -4.33 19.81
CA SER A 380 -7.37 -3.08 19.80
C SER A 380 -8.80 -3.29 20.24
N LEU A 381 -9.35 -2.30 20.94
CA LEU A 381 -10.77 -2.18 21.25
C LEU A 381 -11.22 -0.77 20.84
N GLY A 382 -12.27 -0.68 20.04
CA GLY A 382 -12.78 0.60 19.54
C GLY A 382 -14.30 0.65 19.50
N GLY A 383 -14.84 1.87 19.50
CA GLY A 383 -16.24 2.12 19.19
C GLY A 383 -16.46 2.14 17.68
N THR A 384 -17.57 1.60 17.21
CA THR A 384 -17.93 1.51 15.79
C THR A 384 -19.21 2.28 15.48
N ILE A 385 -19.23 2.86 14.27
CA ILE A 385 -20.44 3.33 13.60
C ILE A 385 -20.42 2.68 12.23
N ASN A 386 -21.44 1.88 11.92
CA ASN A 386 -21.57 1.22 10.63
C ASN A 386 -22.89 1.57 9.97
N LEU A 387 -22.88 1.65 8.65
CA LEU A 387 -24.06 1.78 7.81
C LEU A 387 -24.04 0.66 6.79
N HIS A 388 -25.05 -0.19 6.81
CA HIS A 388 -25.21 -1.26 5.83
C HIS A 388 -26.24 -0.80 4.82
N ALA A 389 -25.79 -0.39 3.63
CA ALA A 389 -26.67 0.00 2.53
C ALA A 389 -26.92 -1.23 1.65
N ASN A 390 -28.15 -1.73 1.63
CA ASN A 390 -28.50 -2.98 0.97
C ASN A 390 -29.64 -2.82 -0.02
N ALA A 391 -29.68 -3.74 -0.99
CA ALA A 391 -30.87 -4.12 -1.72
C ALA A 391 -31.40 -5.43 -1.13
N VAL A 392 -32.71 -5.53 -1.00
CA VAL A 392 -33.40 -6.74 -0.54
C VAL A 392 -34.29 -7.25 -1.65
N PHE A 393 -34.35 -8.57 -1.81
CA PHE A 393 -35.03 -9.23 -2.93
C PHE A 393 -36.04 -10.26 -2.43
N ARG A 394 -37.21 -10.29 -3.06
CA ARG A 394 -38.33 -11.18 -2.71
C ARG A 394 -39.28 -11.36 -3.90
N GLN A 395 -40.21 -12.32 -3.81
CA GLN A 395 -41.42 -12.38 -4.64
C GLN A 395 -42.64 -11.72 -3.98
N ASP A 396 -43.37 -10.91 -4.73
CA ASP A 396 -44.65 -10.34 -4.30
C ASP A 396 -45.81 -11.36 -4.34
N ASP A 397 -47.02 -10.93 -3.97
CA ASP A 397 -48.17 -11.82 -3.84
C ASP A 397 -48.75 -12.31 -5.20
N ASP A 398 -48.25 -11.79 -6.33
CA ASP A 398 -48.56 -12.20 -7.71
C ASP A 398 -47.39 -12.92 -8.40
N GLY A 399 -46.27 -13.11 -7.69
CA GLY A 399 -45.10 -13.85 -8.18
C GLY A 399 -44.07 -13.00 -8.92
N ASN A 400 -44.18 -11.67 -8.90
CA ASN A 400 -43.17 -10.78 -9.47
C ASN A 400 -41.93 -10.73 -8.56
N SER A 401 -40.73 -10.70 -9.15
CA SER A 401 -39.49 -10.51 -8.40
C SER A 401 -39.31 -9.02 -8.08
N VAL A 402 -39.47 -8.68 -6.81
CA VAL A 402 -39.42 -7.31 -6.30
C VAL A 402 -38.13 -7.06 -5.54
N SER A 403 -37.71 -5.81 -5.55
CA SER A 403 -36.58 -5.33 -4.74
C SER A 403 -36.93 -4.06 -3.99
N ALA A 404 -36.23 -3.82 -2.89
CA ALA A 404 -36.31 -2.59 -2.11
C ALA A 404 -34.94 -2.18 -1.59
N PHE A 405 -34.73 -0.88 -1.40
CA PHE A 405 -33.58 -0.37 -0.67
C PHE A 405 -33.75 -0.59 0.84
N TYR A 406 -32.66 -0.92 1.52
CA TYR A 406 -32.65 -1.21 2.95
C TYR A 406 -31.34 -0.77 3.61
N GLY A 407 -31.42 0.25 4.45
CA GLY A 407 -30.32 0.80 5.23
C GLY A 407 -30.40 0.40 6.71
N ILE A 408 -29.30 -0.09 7.28
CA ILE A 408 -29.19 -0.39 8.73
C ILE A 408 -28.02 0.39 9.34
N PRO A 409 -28.27 1.52 10.01
CA PRO A 409 -27.28 2.15 10.88
C PRO A 409 -27.08 1.33 12.17
N LYS A 410 -25.83 1.08 12.52
CA LYS A 410 -25.42 0.35 13.71
C LYS A 410 -24.36 1.12 14.49
N VAL A 411 -24.40 1.03 15.80
CA VAL A 411 -23.34 1.56 16.70
C VAL A 411 -22.90 0.45 17.64
N GLY A 412 -21.61 0.38 17.95
CA GLY A 412 -21.12 -0.75 18.72
C GLY A 412 -19.69 -0.65 19.18
N LEU A 413 -19.15 -1.82 19.51
CA LEU A 413 -17.77 -2.04 19.88
C LEU A 413 -17.17 -3.10 18.96
N GLU A 414 -15.91 -2.91 18.61
CA GLU A 414 -15.12 -3.90 17.90
C GLU A 414 -13.81 -4.14 18.62
N THR A 415 -13.48 -5.42 18.79
CA THR A 415 -12.20 -5.89 19.26
C THR A 415 -11.46 -6.60 18.15
N ILE A 416 -10.16 -6.31 18.02
CA ILE A 416 -9.27 -6.99 17.10
C ILE A 416 -8.10 -7.56 17.90
N PHE A 417 -7.79 -8.84 17.68
CA PHE A 417 -6.62 -9.48 18.28
C PHE A 417 -5.73 -10.11 17.22
N MET A 418 -4.43 -9.85 17.34
CA MET A 418 -3.42 -10.41 16.48
C MET A 418 -3.16 -11.87 16.80
N THR A 419 -3.13 -12.74 15.79
CA THR A 419 -2.68 -14.14 15.95
C THR A 419 -1.42 -14.48 15.16
N SER A 420 -1.10 -13.72 14.12
CA SER A 420 0.13 -13.87 13.34
C SER A 420 0.57 -12.52 12.77
N PRO A 421 1.75 -12.40 12.12
CA PRO A 421 2.18 -11.16 11.49
C PRO A 421 1.14 -10.61 10.49
N HIS A 422 0.42 -11.48 9.79
CA HIS A 422 -0.49 -11.10 8.72
C HIS A 422 -1.98 -11.39 9.02
N ARG A 423 -2.31 -11.90 10.22
CA ARG A 423 -3.67 -12.31 10.56
C ARG A 423 -4.12 -11.77 11.91
N ASP A 424 -5.28 -11.15 11.89
CA ASP A 424 -6.05 -10.79 13.07
C ASP A 424 -7.42 -11.46 13.04
N TRP A 425 -8.02 -11.58 14.20
CA TRP A 425 -9.42 -11.89 14.35
C TRP A 425 -10.18 -10.66 14.78
N ILE A 426 -11.43 -10.58 14.36
CA ILE A 426 -12.36 -9.49 14.63
C ILE A 426 -13.54 -10.05 15.42
N PHE A 427 -13.89 -9.38 16.51
CA PHE A 427 -15.13 -9.58 17.24
C PHE A 427 -15.87 -8.25 17.35
N GLY A 428 -17.10 -8.20 16.86
CA GLY A 428 -17.97 -7.02 16.95
C GLY A 428 -19.21 -7.30 17.78
N LEU A 429 -19.64 -6.30 18.54
CA LEU A 429 -20.93 -6.26 19.20
C LEU A 429 -21.59 -4.93 18.88
N GLU A 430 -22.69 -4.96 18.13
CA GLU A 430 -23.31 -3.77 17.54
C GLU A 430 -24.80 -3.77 17.82
N TYR A 431 -25.37 -2.58 18.00
CA TYR A 431 -26.79 -2.38 18.17
C TYR A 431 -27.34 -1.61 16.98
N SER A 432 -28.42 -2.12 16.38
CA SER A 432 -29.15 -1.41 15.32
C SER A 432 -29.94 -0.25 15.91
N VAL A 433 -29.65 0.97 15.48
CA VAL A 433 -30.33 2.18 15.99
C VAL A 433 -31.62 2.51 15.24
N GLY A 434 -31.90 1.78 14.16
CA GLY A 434 -33.10 1.94 13.34
C GLY A 434 -32.89 1.32 11.96
N SER A 435 -33.85 1.55 11.07
CA SER A 435 -33.76 1.14 9.67
C SER A 435 -34.33 2.20 8.73
N MET A 436 -33.88 2.14 7.48
CA MET A 436 -34.41 2.93 6.38
C MET A 436 -34.86 1.95 5.30
N THR A 437 -36.14 1.92 4.96
CA THR A 437 -36.69 1.01 3.95
C THR A 437 -37.35 1.81 2.83
N GLY A 438 -36.96 1.51 1.59
CA GLY A 438 -37.66 2.01 0.40
C GLY A 438 -38.96 1.24 0.12
N GLY A 439 -39.74 1.74 -0.84
CA GLY A 439 -40.88 0.99 -1.37
C GLY A 439 -40.42 -0.23 -2.17
N TRP A 440 -41.20 -1.31 -2.11
CA TRP A 440 -41.00 -2.49 -2.94
C TRP A 440 -41.45 -2.24 -4.37
N GLY A 441 -40.63 -2.60 -5.35
CA GLY A 441 -40.97 -2.48 -6.77
C GLY A 441 -40.25 -3.50 -7.64
N TYR A 442 -40.74 -3.65 -8.87
CA TYR A 442 -40.15 -4.49 -9.90
C TYR A 442 -40.14 -3.75 -11.24
N THR A 443 -39.22 -4.12 -12.13
CA THR A 443 -39.14 -3.54 -13.47
C THR A 443 -39.90 -4.41 -14.47
N LYS A 444 -40.64 -3.78 -15.38
CA LYS A 444 -41.39 -4.43 -16.45
C LYS A 444 -41.08 -3.75 -17.80
N GLY A 445 -40.86 -4.55 -18.84
CA GLY A 445 -40.49 -4.09 -20.18
C GLY A 445 -39.14 -4.63 -20.66
N GLU A 446 -38.80 -4.39 -21.93
CA GLU A 446 -37.52 -4.74 -22.55
C GLU A 446 -36.95 -3.51 -23.29
N GLY A 447 -35.62 -3.35 -23.30
CA GLY A 447 -34.96 -2.28 -24.06
C GLY A 447 -35.10 -0.90 -23.40
N GLU A 448 -35.54 0.11 -24.16
CA GLU A 448 -35.71 1.49 -23.69
C GLU A 448 -37.04 1.72 -22.95
N ASP A 449 -38.00 0.78 -23.06
CA ASP A 449 -39.34 0.87 -22.46
C ASP A 449 -39.42 0.14 -21.10
N VAL A 450 -38.43 0.34 -20.23
CA VAL A 450 -38.42 -0.25 -18.87
C VAL A 450 -39.10 0.68 -17.88
N GLU A 451 -40.26 0.28 -17.38
CA GLU A 451 -40.98 1.00 -16.33
C GLU A 451 -40.84 0.28 -14.98
N THR A 452 -40.77 1.05 -13.89
CA THR A 452 -40.76 0.51 -12.52
C THR A 452 -42.16 0.55 -11.95
N GLU A 453 -42.68 -0.63 -11.61
CA GLU A 453 -44.02 -0.83 -11.05
C GLU A 453 -43.93 -1.12 -9.54
N PRO A 454 -44.91 -0.67 -8.74
CA PRO A 454 -44.98 -1.01 -7.33
C PRO A 454 -45.32 -2.50 -7.12
N ALA A 455 -44.76 -3.10 -6.08
CA ALA A 455 -45.04 -4.48 -5.72
C ALA A 455 -46.52 -4.72 -5.35
N VAL A 456 -47.04 -5.91 -5.68
CA VAL A 456 -48.43 -6.28 -5.38
C VAL A 456 -48.52 -7.00 -4.03
N TRP A 457 -49.20 -6.37 -3.06
CA TRP A 457 -49.48 -6.95 -1.75
C TRP A 457 -50.99 -7.08 -1.52
N LYS A 458 -51.49 -8.31 -1.44
CA LYS A 458 -52.90 -8.64 -1.25
C LYS A 458 -53.27 -8.46 0.23
N SER A 459 -54.29 -7.64 0.52
CA SER A 459 -54.72 -7.34 1.89
C SER A 459 -55.06 -8.59 2.73
N LYS A 460 -55.52 -9.67 2.08
CA LYS A 460 -55.78 -10.97 2.74
C LYS A 460 -54.53 -11.66 3.30
N MET A 461 -53.34 -11.32 2.79
CA MET A 461 -52.04 -11.87 3.22
C MET A 461 -51.31 -10.94 4.18
N GLY A 462 -51.98 -9.85 4.62
CA GLY A 462 -51.44 -8.88 5.57
C GLY A 462 -50.85 -7.63 4.89
N PRO A 463 -50.29 -6.70 5.69
CA PRO A 463 -49.64 -5.50 5.17
C PRO A 463 -48.41 -5.85 4.31
N SER A 464 -47.91 -4.87 3.55
CA SER A 464 -46.61 -4.97 2.85
C SER A 464 -45.52 -5.42 3.83
N PRO A 465 -44.64 -6.36 3.45
CA PRO A 465 -43.51 -6.75 4.30
C PRO A 465 -42.66 -5.54 4.70
N ALA A 466 -42.33 -5.45 5.98
CA ALA A 466 -41.46 -4.43 6.53
C ALA A 466 -40.23 -5.09 7.17
N LEU A 467 -39.06 -4.48 7.00
CA LEU A 467 -37.80 -4.90 7.61
C LEU A 467 -37.48 -3.97 8.78
N ASN A 468 -37.57 -4.51 10.00
CA ASN A 468 -37.39 -3.74 11.22
C ASN A 468 -36.29 -4.35 12.10
N PRO A 469 -35.02 -4.34 11.65
CA PRO A 469 -33.89 -4.88 12.41
C PRO A 469 -33.74 -4.09 13.71
N SER A 470 -34.31 -4.60 14.78
CA SER A 470 -34.08 -4.14 16.14
C SER A 470 -33.26 -5.20 16.86
N GLY A 471 -32.22 -4.78 17.57
CA GLY A 471 -31.49 -5.69 18.44
C GLY A 471 -29.98 -5.65 18.27
N LEU A 472 -29.35 -6.64 18.92
CA LEU A 472 -27.92 -6.81 18.96
C LEU A 472 -27.44 -7.68 17.80
N PHE A 473 -26.29 -7.31 17.26
CA PHE A 473 -25.57 -8.04 16.22
C PHE A 473 -24.21 -8.45 16.77
N PHE A 474 -23.90 -9.73 16.61
CA PHE A 474 -22.59 -10.28 16.92
C PHE A 474 -21.84 -10.57 15.63
N THR A 475 -20.61 -10.04 15.53
CA THR A 475 -19.76 -10.18 14.35
C THR A 475 -18.53 -10.99 14.69
N VAL A 476 -18.19 -11.99 13.87
CA VAL A 476 -16.94 -12.73 13.93
C VAL A 476 -16.28 -12.66 12.56
N GLY A 477 -15.00 -12.31 12.53
CA GLY A 477 -14.28 -12.25 11.28
C GLY A 477 -12.78 -12.44 11.43
N VAL A 478 -12.11 -12.46 10.28
CA VAL A 478 -10.66 -12.52 10.16
C VAL A 478 -10.21 -11.36 9.27
N ARG A 479 -9.14 -10.68 9.68
CA ARG A 479 -8.48 -9.62 8.95
C ARG A 479 -7.09 -10.08 8.50
N PHE A 480 -6.79 -9.87 7.23
CA PHE A 480 -5.51 -10.17 6.60
C PHE A 480 -4.77 -8.88 6.26
N LEU A 481 -3.50 -8.80 6.64
CA LEU A 481 -2.63 -7.66 6.37
C LEU A 481 -1.62 -8.01 5.29
N ASN A 482 -1.54 -7.20 4.24
CA ASN A 482 -0.57 -7.36 3.16
C ASN A 482 0.53 -6.30 3.30
N PHE A 483 1.75 -6.72 3.66
CA PHE A 483 2.92 -5.84 3.81
C PHE A 483 4.23 -6.55 3.52
#